data_AF-A0A178ZAH2-F1
#
_entry.id   AF-A0A178ZAH2-F1
#
_cell.length_a   1.000
_cell.length_b   1.000
_cell.length_c   1.000
_cell.angle_alpha   90.00
_cell.angle_beta   90.00
_cell.angle_gamma   90.00
#
_symmetry.space_group_name_H-M   'P 1'
#
loop_
_entity.id
_entity.type
_entity.pdbx_description
1 polymer ?
#
loop_
_entity_poly.entity_id
_entity_poly.type
_entity_poly.pdbx_seq_one_letter_code
_entity_poly.pdbx_strand_id
1 'polypeptide(L)'
;MGFPNAAGLTTQNLGLRDQRAALEWTQANIASFGGDPTAITLWGQSAGSRSTDYYNFAYYEDPIARGFFMQSGTALSSAANPDVHGTNFTFVARNLGCDFPNNKTAELECMRGVPVSEIENFVGQYQDNSSTTNTHQASIAFTPIADEDVVFSNYTARYRAGQVAKVPAIISNTANEYASLAAYPLNNLTAGPNPQAVLKGTLNTVCGISNSSIYRNDLNISTYRYVYGGNFSNINPLWWMGAYHASDLAMMFGTYGIRAGEVSKLESATSAAMQDHVLAFVKDPINGPRSVNWTTYDHRQDGGQMILFGADGKAVQQVNGTSVEGVCYGEGTYDSTP
;
A
#
# COMPACT_ATOMS: atom_id res chain seq x y z
N MET A 1 -2.17 -11.24 -17.47
CA MET A 1 -3.01 -10.56 -16.44
C MET A 1 -2.70 -11.19 -15.08
N GLY A 2 -2.49 -10.38 -14.02
CA GLY A 2 -1.98 -10.87 -12.73
C GLY A 2 -3.02 -11.40 -11.73
N PHE A 3 -4.27 -10.92 -11.79
CA PHE A 3 -5.34 -11.29 -10.84
C PHE A 3 -6.64 -11.68 -11.56
N PRO A 4 -6.59 -12.59 -12.54
CA PRO A 4 -7.78 -12.92 -13.33
C PRO A 4 -8.89 -13.57 -12.50
N ASN A 5 -8.58 -14.16 -11.35
CA ASN A 5 -9.53 -14.89 -10.48
C ASN A 5 -10.32 -15.97 -11.24
N ALA A 6 -9.74 -16.49 -12.33
CA ALA A 6 -10.39 -17.45 -13.21
C ALA A 6 -10.55 -18.79 -12.49
N ALA A 7 -11.78 -19.31 -12.44
CA ALA A 7 -12.05 -20.55 -11.73
C ALA A 7 -11.42 -21.80 -12.38
N GLY A 8 -10.92 -21.68 -13.61
CA GLY A 8 -10.15 -22.71 -14.31
C GLY A 8 -8.65 -22.75 -13.96
N LEU A 9 -8.15 -21.78 -13.19
CA LEU A 9 -6.77 -21.78 -12.71
C LEU A 9 -6.63 -22.67 -11.47
N THR A 10 -5.57 -23.47 -11.45
CA THR A 10 -5.16 -24.23 -10.25
C THR A 10 -4.49 -23.35 -9.20
N THR A 11 -3.97 -22.19 -9.61
CA THR A 11 -3.19 -21.28 -8.79
C THR A 11 -3.64 -19.85 -9.05
N GLN A 12 -4.00 -19.14 -7.98
CA GLN A 12 -4.48 -17.75 -8.04
C GLN A 12 -3.37 -16.77 -7.64
N ASN A 13 -3.71 -15.48 -7.64
CA ASN A 13 -2.81 -14.40 -7.26
C ASN A 13 -1.49 -14.38 -8.06
N LEU A 14 -1.57 -14.65 -9.37
CA LEU A 14 -0.41 -14.79 -10.26
C LEU A 14 0.54 -13.58 -10.16
N GLY A 15 0.01 -12.35 -10.09
CA GLY A 15 0.83 -11.15 -9.95
C GLY A 15 1.64 -11.09 -8.64
N LEU A 16 1.11 -11.66 -7.54
CA LEU A 16 1.89 -11.81 -6.30
C LEU A 16 2.93 -12.93 -6.42
N ARG A 17 2.74 -13.92 -7.29
CA ARG A 17 3.74 -14.98 -7.52
C ARG A 17 4.84 -14.52 -8.47
N ASP A 18 4.51 -13.70 -9.46
CA ASP A 18 5.48 -13.02 -10.31
C ASP A 18 6.45 -12.17 -9.45
N GLN A 19 5.90 -11.43 -8.48
CA GLN A 19 6.70 -10.67 -7.51
C GLN A 19 7.63 -11.58 -6.67
N ARG A 20 7.20 -12.81 -6.34
CA ARG A 20 8.00 -13.74 -5.51
C ARG A 20 9.12 -14.32 -6.35
N ALA A 21 8.82 -14.70 -7.60
CA ALA A 21 9.83 -15.12 -8.56
C ALA A 21 10.89 -14.03 -8.80
N ALA A 22 10.48 -12.75 -8.87
CA ALA A 22 11.43 -11.63 -8.98
C ALA A 22 12.30 -11.47 -7.72
N LEU A 23 11.73 -11.68 -6.53
CA LEU A 23 12.45 -11.64 -5.25
C LEU A 23 13.46 -12.80 -5.14
N GLU A 24 13.05 -14.02 -5.49
CA GLU A 24 13.91 -15.21 -5.54
C GLU A 24 15.04 -15.04 -6.57
N TRP A 25 14.71 -14.53 -7.76
CA TRP A 25 15.73 -14.21 -8.77
C TRP A 25 16.72 -13.17 -8.24
N THR A 26 16.24 -12.12 -7.56
CA THR A 26 17.09 -11.11 -6.95
C THR A 26 18.02 -11.72 -5.92
N GLN A 27 17.50 -12.52 -4.98
CA GLN A 27 18.31 -13.22 -3.98
C GLN A 27 19.38 -14.11 -4.63
N ALA A 28 19.03 -14.85 -5.69
CA ALA A 28 19.97 -15.74 -6.37
C ALA A 28 21.04 -15.02 -7.20
N ASN A 29 20.78 -13.79 -7.68
CA ASN A 29 21.60 -13.15 -8.71
C ASN A 29 22.21 -11.80 -8.31
N ILE A 30 21.72 -11.13 -7.28
CA ILE A 30 22.11 -9.73 -6.97
C ILE A 30 23.61 -9.59 -6.63
N ALA A 31 24.25 -10.66 -6.15
CA ALA A 31 25.69 -10.70 -5.92
C ALA A 31 26.51 -10.37 -7.18
N SER A 32 26.05 -10.79 -8.35
CA SER A 32 26.71 -10.49 -9.64
C SER A 32 26.64 -9.00 -10.03
N PHE A 33 25.74 -8.25 -9.40
CA PHE A 33 25.59 -6.80 -9.58
C PHE A 33 26.24 -6.00 -8.44
N GLY A 34 26.94 -6.68 -7.51
CA GLY A 34 27.57 -6.07 -6.35
C GLY A 34 26.65 -5.83 -5.15
N GLY A 35 25.42 -6.35 -5.18
CA GLY A 35 24.53 -6.33 -4.01
C GLY A 35 24.75 -7.53 -3.10
N ASP A 36 24.29 -7.43 -1.85
CA ASP A 36 24.34 -8.53 -0.88
C ASP A 36 23.00 -9.28 -0.86
N PRO A 37 22.95 -10.58 -1.24
CA PRO A 37 21.72 -11.36 -1.29
C PRO A 37 21.11 -11.63 0.09
N THR A 38 21.86 -11.41 1.17
CA THR A 38 21.37 -11.49 2.56
C THR A 38 20.83 -10.15 3.06
N ALA A 39 21.02 -9.07 2.27
CA ALA A 39 20.68 -7.71 2.65
C ALA A 39 19.51 -7.11 1.85
N ILE A 40 18.43 -7.88 1.66
CA ILE A 40 17.27 -7.44 0.86
C ILE A 40 16.20 -6.79 1.74
N THR A 41 15.77 -5.58 1.38
CA THR A 41 14.55 -4.94 1.93
C THR A 41 13.45 -4.96 0.88
N LEU A 42 12.29 -5.54 1.21
CA LEU A 42 11.13 -5.50 0.34
C LEU A 42 10.30 -4.26 0.66
N TRP A 43 10.09 -3.42 -0.36
CA TRP A 43 9.43 -2.13 -0.23
C TRP A 43 8.30 -2.01 -1.26
N GLY A 44 7.13 -1.56 -0.82
CA GLY A 44 6.08 -1.13 -1.72
C GLY A 44 5.21 0.00 -1.16
N GLN A 45 4.49 0.65 -2.07
CA GLN A 45 3.53 1.70 -1.79
C GLN A 45 2.12 1.25 -2.19
N SER A 46 1.09 1.59 -1.41
CA SER A 46 -0.31 1.26 -1.68
C SER A 46 -0.55 -0.25 -1.88
N ALA A 47 -1.03 -0.66 -3.06
CA ALA A 47 -1.13 -2.05 -3.46
C ALA A 47 0.20 -2.81 -3.33
N GLY A 48 1.34 -2.18 -3.65
CA GLY A 48 2.66 -2.78 -3.45
C GLY A 48 3.03 -2.91 -1.96
N SER A 49 2.54 -2.02 -1.11
CA SER A 49 2.68 -2.13 0.35
C SER A 49 1.88 -3.32 0.89
N ARG A 50 0.66 -3.51 0.38
CA ARG A 50 -0.18 -4.67 0.70
C ARG A 50 0.46 -5.97 0.20
N SER A 51 1.03 -5.98 -1.01
CA SER A 51 1.84 -7.09 -1.52
C SER A 51 2.99 -7.42 -0.58
N THR A 52 3.73 -6.40 -0.13
CA THR A 52 4.82 -6.54 0.85
C THR A 52 4.32 -7.16 2.16
N ASP A 53 3.15 -6.74 2.64
CA ASP A 53 2.58 -7.30 3.87
C ASP A 53 2.05 -8.73 3.66
N TYR A 54 1.44 -9.06 2.51
CA TYR A 54 1.06 -10.45 2.21
C TYR A 54 2.26 -11.41 2.34
N TYR A 55 3.45 -10.96 1.95
CA TYR A 55 4.67 -11.76 2.05
C TYR A 55 5.10 -11.96 3.50
N ASN A 56 4.80 -11.02 4.40
CA ASN A 56 5.02 -11.21 5.84
C ASN A 56 4.23 -12.43 6.35
N PHE A 57 3.08 -12.76 5.77
CA PHE A 57 2.22 -13.87 6.22
C PHE A 57 2.39 -15.16 5.41
N ALA A 58 2.59 -15.05 4.10
CA ALA A 58 2.70 -16.19 3.20
C ALA A 58 4.04 -16.92 3.38
N TYR A 59 5.12 -16.13 3.53
CA TYR A 59 6.49 -16.63 3.60
C TYR A 59 7.10 -16.34 4.97
N TYR A 60 6.31 -16.43 6.04
CA TYR A 60 6.77 -16.06 7.39
C TYR A 60 7.94 -16.92 7.92
N GLU A 61 8.11 -18.13 7.36
CA GLU A 61 9.22 -19.05 7.68
C GLU A 61 10.45 -18.82 6.78
N ASP A 62 10.26 -18.24 5.58
CA ASP A 62 11.33 -17.91 4.62
C ASP A 62 11.07 -16.56 3.93
N PRO A 63 11.23 -15.44 4.67
CA PRO A 63 10.81 -14.13 4.17
C PRO A 63 11.66 -13.60 3.00
N ILE A 64 12.86 -14.14 2.75
CA ILE A 64 13.95 -13.59 1.90
C ILE A 64 14.41 -12.18 2.33
N ALA A 65 13.48 -11.25 2.52
CA ALA A 65 13.74 -9.91 3.00
C ALA A 65 14.14 -9.91 4.49
N ARG A 66 15.17 -9.14 4.83
CA ARG A 66 15.60 -8.82 6.21
C ARG A 66 14.93 -7.58 6.78
N GLY A 67 14.11 -6.89 5.98
CA GLY A 67 13.35 -5.71 6.36
C GLY A 67 12.18 -5.49 5.40
N PHE A 68 11.07 -4.98 5.92
CA PHE A 68 9.91 -4.61 5.13
C PHE A 68 9.67 -3.10 5.20
N PHE A 69 9.29 -2.49 4.08
CA PHE A 69 8.84 -1.10 4.07
C PHE A 69 7.45 -1.01 3.42
N MET A 70 6.48 -0.71 4.25
CA MET A 70 5.06 -0.69 3.92
C MET A 70 4.52 0.75 3.93
N GLN A 71 4.49 1.41 2.77
CA GLN A 71 3.95 2.76 2.61
C GLN A 71 2.46 2.76 2.23
N SER A 72 1.63 3.38 3.05
CA SER A 72 0.21 3.65 2.76
C SER A 72 -0.62 2.38 2.50
N GLY A 73 -0.31 1.27 3.18
CA GLY A 73 -1.14 0.07 3.10
C GLY A 73 -0.59 -1.12 3.87
N THR A 74 -1.49 -1.94 4.39
CA THR A 74 -1.19 -3.23 5.04
C THR A 74 -2.25 -4.26 4.63
N ALA A 75 -1.99 -5.53 4.91
CA ALA A 75 -2.96 -6.60 4.69
C ALA A 75 -4.25 -6.37 5.50
N LEU A 76 -4.15 -5.81 6.72
CA LEU A 76 -5.30 -5.45 7.55
C LEU A 76 -6.04 -4.19 7.08
N SER A 77 -5.39 -3.29 6.33
CA SER A 77 -6.07 -2.15 5.71
C SER A 77 -6.78 -2.52 4.39
N SER A 78 -6.88 -3.80 4.07
CA SER A 78 -7.46 -4.30 2.82
C SER A 78 -8.72 -5.10 3.10
N ALA A 79 -9.83 -4.75 2.44
CA ALA A 79 -10.97 -5.65 2.37
C ALA A 79 -10.61 -6.85 1.47
N ALA A 80 -10.97 -8.05 1.90
CA ALA A 80 -10.84 -9.23 1.04
C ALA A 80 -11.70 -9.04 -0.22
N ASN A 81 -11.15 -9.33 -1.40
CA ASN A 81 -11.93 -9.34 -2.63
C ASN A 81 -12.97 -10.48 -2.53
N PRO A 82 -14.29 -10.16 -2.58
CA PRO A 82 -15.32 -11.18 -2.44
C PRO A 82 -15.46 -12.07 -3.67
N ASP A 83 -14.84 -11.72 -4.81
CA ASP A 83 -14.93 -12.47 -6.07
C ASP A 83 -14.04 -13.74 -6.09
N VAL A 84 -14.09 -14.53 -5.03
CA VAL A 84 -13.36 -15.81 -4.92
C VAL A 84 -13.86 -16.87 -5.91
N HIS A 85 -15.01 -16.63 -6.54
CA HIS A 85 -15.64 -17.53 -7.50
C HIS A 85 -15.40 -17.13 -8.97
N GLY A 86 -14.69 -16.03 -9.24
CA GLY A 86 -14.35 -15.61 -10.59
C GLY A 86 -15.53 -15.13 -11.42
N THR A 87 -16.53 -14.53 -10.78
CA THR A 87 -17.72 -13.97 -11.43
C THR A 87 -17.36 -12.82 -12.36
N ASN A 88 -16.38 -11.97 -12.01
CA ASN A 88 -15.89 -10.91 -12.89
C ASN A 88 -15.19 -11.50 -14.11
N PHE A 89 -14.37 -12.53 -13.93
CA PHE A 89 -13.73 -13.24 -15.03
C PHE A 89 -14.75 -13.83 -16.00
N THR A 90 -15.74 -14.56 -15.45
CA THR A 90 -16.83 -15.18 -16.22
C THR A 90 -17.63 -14.13 -16.98
N PHE A 91 -17.91 -12.99 -16.34
CA PHE A 91 -18.62 -11.88 -16.98
C PHE A 91 -17.85 -11.32 -18.17
N VAL A 92 -16.56 -11.02 -18.00
CA VAL A 92 -15.70 -10.55 -19.10
C VAL A 92 -15.61 -11.60 -20.20
N ALA A 93 -15.39 -12.87 -19.85
CA ALA A 93 -15.27 -13.97 -20.79
C ALA A 93 -16.49 -14.09 -21.70
N ARG A 94 -17.70 -14.09 -21.14
CA ARG A 94 -18.94 -14.13 -21.91
C ARG A 94 -19.07 -12.98 -22.91
N ASN A 95 -18.71 -11.76 -22.52
CA ASN A 95 -18.81 -10.59 -23.39
C ASN A 95 -17.75 -10.55 -24.49
N LEU A 96 -16.68 -11.35 -24.36
CA LEU A 96 -15.64 -11.51 -25.37
C LEU A 96 -15.81 -12.80 -26.19
N GLY A 97 -16.98 -13.43 -26.12
CA GLY A 97 -17.31 -14.63 -26.89
C GLY A 97 -16.81 -15.95 -26.29
N CYS A 98 -16.24 -15.93 -25.08
CA CYS A 98 -15.80 -17.11 -24.34
C CYS A 98 -16.86 -17.59 -23.34
N ASP A 99 -18.08 -17.91 -23.81
CA ASP A 99 -19.16 -18.40 -22.94
C ASP A 99 -19.13 -19.94 -22.78
N PHE A 100 -18.59 -20.40 -21.64
CA PHE A 100 -18.49 -21.82 -21.29
C PHE A 100 -19.07 -22.10 -19.90
N PRO A 101 -20.39 -22.00 -19.69
CA PRO A 101 -21.02 -21.94 -18.36
C PRO A 101 -20.77 -23.16 -17.47
N ASN A 102 -20.44 -24.31 -18.07
CA ASN A 102 -20.17 -25.57 -17.36
C ASN A 102 -18.74 -26.09 -17.54
N ASN A 103 -17.84 -25.30 -18.15
CA ASN A 103 -16.47 -25.73 -18.42
C ASN A 103 -15.46 -24.59 -18.21
N LYS A 104 -15.07 -24.41 -16.94
CA LYS A 104 -14.11 -23.39 -16.49
C LYS A 104 -12.74 -23.52 -17.17
N THR A 105 -12.34 -24.73 -17.54
CA THR A 105 -11.07 -24.97 -18.25
C THR A 105 -11.18 -24.46 -19.68
N ALA A 106 -12.26 -24.78 -20.40
CA ALA A 106 -12.49 -24.26 -21.74
C ALA A 106 -12.69 -22.73 -21.77
N GLU A 107 -13.35 -22.16 -20.74
CA GLU A 107 -13.46 -20.71 -20.57
C GLU A 107 -12.07 -20.06 -20.48
N LEU A 108 -11.20 -20.58 -19.62
CA LEU A 108 -9.83 -20.10 -19.46
C LEU A 108 -9.02 -20.24 -20.75
N GLU A 109 -9.09 -21.40 -21.42
CA GLU A 109 -8.36 -21.62 -22.68
C GLU A 109 -8.84 -20.68 -23.79
N CYS A 110 -10.15 -20.43 -23.90
CA CYS A 110 -10.67 -19.44 -24.83
C CYS A 110 -10.13 -18.04 -24.52
N MET A 111 -10.20 -17.63 -23.24
CA MET A 111 -9.70 -16.31 -22.82
C MET A 111 -8.20 -16.13 -23.02
N ARG A 112 -7.40 -17.20 -22.99
CA ARG A 112 -5.97 -17.16 -23.35
C ARG A 112 -5.73 -16.85 -24.83
N GLY A 113 -6.70 -17.11 -25.69
CA GLY A 113 -6.67 -16.76 -27.10
C GLY A 113 -7.14 -15.33 -27.41
N VAL A 114 -7.77 -14.64 -26.45
CA VAL A 114 -8.28 -13.27 -26.64
C VAL A 114 -7.12 -12.27 -26.54
N PRO A 115 -6.96 -11.35 -27.51
CA PRO A 115 -5.95 -10.29 -27.43
C PRO A 115 -6.12 -9.45 -26.17
N VAL A 116 -5.02 -9.17 -25.47
CA VAL A 116 -5.06 -8.39 -24.22
C VAL A 116 -5.71 -7.01 -24.40
N SER A 117 -5.50 -6.38 -25.56
CA SER A 117 -6.12 -5.10 -25.89
C SER A 117 -7.65 -5.15 -25.94
N GLU A 118 -8.23 -6.28 -26.35
CA GLU A 118 -9.70 -6.44 -26.33
C GLU A 118 -10.23 -6.57 -24.91
N ILE A 119 -9.50 -7.30 -24.05
CA ILE A 119 -9.82 -7.43 -22.63
C ILE A 119 -9.74 -6.06 -21.94
N GLU A 120 -8.65 -5.32 -22.16
CA GLU A 120 -8.45 -3.98 -21.58
C GLU A 120 -9.52 -2.99 -22.06
N ASN A 121 -9.82 -2.97 -23.36
CA ASN A 121 -10.84 -2.10 -23.92
C ASN A 121 -12.23 -2.41 -23.33
N PHE A 122 -12.60 -3.68 -23.21
CA PHE A 122 -13.89 -4.06 -22.62
C PHE A 122 -13.99 -3.63 -21.15
N VAL A 123 -12.98 -3.97 -20.33
CA VAL A 123 -12.98 -3.66 -18.90
C VAL A 123 -12.97 -2.14 -18.67
N GLY A 124 -12.15 -1.40 -19.43
CA GLY A 124 -12.06 0.06 -19.35
C GLY A 124 -13.39 0.75 -19.69
N GLN A 125 -13.97 0.42 -20.84
CA GLN A 125 -15.24 1.02 -21.28
C GLN A 125 -16.41 0.67 -20.36
N TYR A 126 -16.44 -0.56 -19.81
CA TYR A 126 -17.44 -0.95 -18.84
C TYR A 126 -17.37 -0.09 -17.57
N GLN A 127 -16.15 0.14 -17.06
CA GLN A 127 -15.92 0.97 -15.88
C GLN A 127 -16.24 2.45 -16.13
N ASP A 128 -15.82 3.00 -17.27
CA ASP A 128 -16.07 4.41 -17.63
C ASP A 128 -17.57 4.70 -17.69
N ASN A 129 -18.36 3.82 -18.32
CA ASN A 129 -19.82 3.96 -18.39
C ASN A 129 -20.50 3.91 -17.02
N SER A 130 -20.00 3.10 -16.08
CA SER A 130 -20.52 3.04 -14.70
C SER A 130 -20.30 4.35 -13.94
N SER A 131 -19.18 5.04 -14.21
CA SER A 131 -18.81 6.30 -13.55
C SER A 131 -19.51 7.53 -14.13
N THR A 132 -19.95 7.48 -15.39
CA THR A 132 -20.52 8.63 -16.12
C THR A 132 -22.01 8.54 -16.38
N THR A 133 -22.62 7.33 -16.42
CA THR A 133 -24.02 7.17 -16.85
C THR A 133 -24.89 6.24 -15.99
N ASN A 134 -24.31 5.29 -15.24
CA ASN A 134 -25.10 4.35 -14.42
C ASN A 134 -24.39 3.95 -13.11
N THR A 135 -24.65 4.72 -12.05
CA THR A 135 -24.09 4.50 -10.70
C THR A 135 -24.58 3.22 -10.00
N HIS A 136 -25.54 2.49 -10.59
CA HIS A 136 -26.01 1.19 -10.10
C HIS A 136 -25.36 -0.01 -10.80
N GLN A 137 -24.48 0.23 -11.77
CA GLN A 137 -23.71 -0.82 -12.44
C GLN A 137 -22.65 -1.38 -11.47
N ALA A 138 -22.58 -2.70 -11.36
CA ALA A 138 -21.59 -3.37 -10.51
C ALA A 138 -20.18 -3.09 -11.06
N SER A 139 -19.22 -2.74 -10.20
CA SER A 139 -17.83 -2.53 -10.62
C SER A 139 -17.16 -3.89 -10.93
N ILE A 140 -16.35 -3.92 -11.98
CA ILE A 140 -15.45 -5.05 -12.23
C ILE A 140 -14.13 -4.74 -11.54
N ALA A 141 -13.60 -5.71 -10.79
CA ALA A 141 -12.32 -5.58 -10.11
C ALA A 141 -11.53 -6.88 -10.18
N PHE A 142 -10.27 -6.75 -10.60
CA PHE A 142 -9.28 -7.83 -10.63
C PHE A 142 -8.17 -7.52 -9.62
N THR A 143 -8.42 -7.91 -8.38
CA THR A 143 -7.51 -7.71 -7.23
C THR A 143 -7.29 -9.05 -6.51
N PRO A 144 -6.26 -9.16 -5.66
CA PRO A 144 -5.96 -10.42 -4.97
C PRO A 144 -7.16 -10.98 -4.22
N ILE A 145 -7.34 -12.31 -4.28
CA ILE A 145 -8.38 -13.06 -3.55
C ILE A 145 -7.72 -13.94 -2.50
N ALA A 146 -8.45 -14.26 -1.42
CA ALA A 146 -7.97 -15.21 -0.43
C ALA A 146 -7.87 -16.62 -1.05
N ASP A 147 -6.64 -17.06 -1.34
CA ASP A 147 -6.31 -18.41 -1.80
C ASP A 147 -5.79 -19.31 -0.67
N GLU A 148 -5.66 -18.75 0.54
CA GLU A 148 -5.12 -19.38 1.74
C GLU A 148 -3.68 -19.91 1.56
N ASP A 149 -2.96 -19.35 0.58
CA ASP A 149 -1.56 -19.65 0.29
C ASP A 149 -0.72 -18.36 0.32
N VAL A 150 -0.99 -17.42 -0.59
CA VAL A 150 -0.30 -16.11 -0.63
C VAL A 150 -1.14 -15.02 0.03
N VAL A 151 -2.47 -15.15 -0.05
CA VAL A 151 -3.42 -14.19 0.53
C VAL A 151 -4.41 -14.95 1.41
N PHE A 152 -4.60 -14.45 2.63
CA PHE A 152 -5.42 -15.12 3.64
C PHE A 152 -6.69 -14.33 3.93
N SER A 153 -7.76 -15.04 4.27
CA SER A 153 -9.04 -14.43 4.66
C SER A 153 -9.01 -13.77 6.04
N ASN A 154 -8.07 -14.14 6.93
CA ASN A 154 -8.05 -13.67 8.31
C ASN A 154 -6.62 -13.40 8.85
N TYR A 155 -6.10 -12.21 8.56
CA TYR A 155 -4.78 -11.76 9.06
C TYR A 155 -4.71 -11.60 10.59
N THR A 156 -5.81 -11.21 11.23
CA THR A 156 -5.89 -11.12 12.71
C THR A 156 -5.64 -12.48 13.36
N ALA A 157 -6.21 -13.56 12.81
CA ALA A 157 -5.97 -14.91 13.31
C ALA A 157 -4.51 -15.33 13.11
N ARG A 158 -3.88 -14.99 11.98
CA ARG A 158 -2.46 -15.28 11.74
C ARG A 158 -1.54 -14.54 12.70
N TYR A 159 -1.81 -13.26 12.97
CA TYR A 159 -1.10 -12.52 14.02
C TYR A 159 -1.21 -13.21 15.39
N ARG A 160 -2.42 -13.59 15.81
CA ARG A 160 -2.65 -14.30 17.09
C ARG A 160 -1.94 -15.66 17.15
N ALA A 161 -1.82 -16.35 16.01
CA ALA A 161 -1.08 -17.61 15.90
C ALA A 161 0.44 -17.41 15.76
N GLY A 162 0.92 -16.16 15.68
CA GLY A 162 2.33 -15.85 15.45
C GLY A 162 2.83 -16.15 14.03
N GLN A 163 1.93 -16.45 13.08
CA GLN A 163 2.19 -16.78 11.68
C GLN A 163 2.44 -15.53 10.83
N VAL A 164 3.46 -14.77 11.23
CA VAL A 164 3.93 -13.55 10.59
C VAL A 164 5.45 -13.46 10.74
N ALA A 165 6.13 -13.00 9.70
CA ALA A 165 7.58 -12.92 9.65
C ALA A 165 8.12 -12.08 10.82
N LYS A 166 9.12 -12.60 11.53
CA LYS A 166 9.77 -11.93 12.67
C LYS A 166 10.88 -10.98 12.19
N VAL A 167 10.54 -10.16 11.21
CA VAL A 167 11.46 -9.26 10.49
C VAL A 167 11.05 -7.81 10.77
N PRO A 168 12.00 -6.88 11.00
CA PRO A 168 11.69 -5.48 11.22
C PRO A 168 10.94 -4.84 10.06
N ALA A 169 10.10 -3.84 10.35
CA ALA A 169 9.41 -3.10 9.31
C ALA A 169 9.35 -1.60 9.55
N ILE A 170 9.33 -0.84 8.47
CA ILE A 170 8.78 0.52 8.43
C ILE A 170 7.31 0.42 7.99
N ILE A 171 6.40 1.09 8.70
CA ILE A 171 5.00 1.24 8.27
C ILE A 171 4.60 2.69 8.34
N SER A 172 4.06 3.22 7.24
CA SER A 172 3.76 4.64 7.13
C SER A 172 2.46 4.96 6.41
N ASN A 173 2.03 6.19 6.56
CA ASN A 173 0.93 6.80 5.82
C ASN A 173 1.23 8.27 5.54
N THR A 174 0.48 8.85 4.62
CA THR A 174 0.39 10.30 4.45
C THR A 174 -0.75 10.86 5.32
N ALA A 175 -0.71 12.14 5.67
CA ALA A 175 -1.73 12.72 6.57
C ALA A 175 -3.13 12.81 5.90
N ASN A 176 -3.19 12.94 4.56
CA ASN A 176 -4.43 13.09 3.82
C ASN A 176 -4.60 11.99 2.74
N GLU A 177 -4.34 10.74 3.11
CA GLU A 177 -4.30 9.55 2.23
C GLU A 177 -5.36 9.58 1.12
N TYR A 178 -6.64 9.72 1.45
CA TYR A 178 -7.71 9.49 0.46
C TYR A 178 -8.03 10.70 -0.43
N ALA A 179 -7.36 11.84 -0.25
CA ALA A 179 -7.69 13.07 -0.97
C ALA A 179 -7.60 12.91 -2.49
N SER A 180 -6.54 12.28 -2.98
CA SER A 180 -6.34 12.03 -4.42
C SER A 180 -7.08 10.79 -4.94
N LEU A 181 -7.69 10.00 -4.06
CA LEU A 181 -8.39 8.75 -4.41
C LEU A 181 -9.91 8.92 -4.42
N ALA A 182 -10.42 9.96 -3.76
CA ALA A 182 -11.82 10.31 -3.79
C ALA A 182 -12.22 10.94 -5.14
N ALA A 183 -13.43 10.65 -5.61
CA ALA A 183 -13.97 11.29 -6.81
C ALA A 183 -14.12 12.81 -6.60
N TYR A 184 -13.69 13.59 -7.59
CA TYR A 184 -13.81 15.05 -7.62
C TYR A 184 -14.34 15.52 -8.99
N PRO A 185 -14.96 16.73 -9.09
CA PRO A 185 -15.54 17.21 -10.34
C PRO A 185 -14.49 17.47 -11.42
N LEU A 186 -14.57 16.75 -12.55
CA LEU A 186 -13.62 16.90 -13.66
C LEU A 186 -13.66 18.28 -14.33
N ASN A 187 -14.82 18.94 -14.29
CA ASN A 187 -15.02 20.29 -14.82
C ASN A 187 -14.75 21.40 -13.79
N ASN A 188 -14.44 21.06 -12.53
CA ASN A 188 -14.14 22.03 -11.49
C ASN A 188 -13.15 21.45 -10.47
N LEU A 189 -11.88 21.35 -10.87
CA LEU A 189 -10.81 20.75 -10.07
C LEU A 189 -10.58 21.46 -8.72
N THR A 190 -10.91 22.76 -8.62
CA THR A 190 -10.74 23.52 -7.37
C THR A 190 -11.84 23.24 -6.35
N ALA A 191 -12.98 22.67 -6.75
CA ALA A 191 -14.01 22.24 -5.79
C ALA A 191 -13.53 21.08 -4.91
N GLY A 192 -12.68 20.21 -5.46
CA GLY A 192 -12.16 19.04 -4.76
C GLY A 192 -13.21 17.96 -4.49
N PRO A 193 -12.78 16.88 -3.83
CA PRO A 193 -13.66 15.78 -3.43
C PRO A 193 -14.52 16.13 -2.21
N ASN A 194 -15.51 15.30 -1.92
CA ASN A 194 -16.29 15.40 -0.68
C ASN A 194 -15.37 15.18 0.55
N PRO A 195 -15.22 16.17 1.47
CA PRO A 195 -14.31 16.06 2.60
C PRO A 195 -14.63 14.91 3.56
N GLN A 196 -15.91 14.55 3.74
CA GLN A 196 -16.31 13.43 4.59
C GLN A 196 -15.94 12.09 3.96
N ALA A 197 -16.02 11.98 2.63
CA ALA A 197 -15.57 10.79 1.92
C ALA A 197 -14.04 10.65 2.01
N VAL A 198 -13.29 11.76 1.88
CA VAL A 198 -11.84 11.80 2.10
C VAL A 198 -11.50 11.36 3.51
N LEU A 199 -12.07 11.99 4.54
CA LEU A 199 -11.79 11.63 5.93
C LEU A 199 -12.08 10.15 6.21
N LYS A 200 -13.23 9.63 5.76
CA LYS A 200 -13.59 8.22 5.94
C LYS A 200 -12.57 7.28 5.27
N GLY A 201 -12.15 7.57 4.04
CA GLY A 201 -11.16 6.76 3.33
C GLY A 201 -9.77 6.84 3.94
N THR A 202 -9.38 8.03 4.42
CA THR A 202 -8.10 8.26 5.11
C THR A 202 -8.06 7.45 6.40
N LEU A 203 -9.11 7.53 7.22
CA LEU A 203 -9.21 6.77 8.47
C LEU A 203 -9.22 5.25 8.25
N ASN A 204 -9.83 4.75 7.18
CA ASN A 204 -9.76 3.33 6.85
C ASN A 204 -8.29 2.87 6.65
N THR A 205 -7.49 3.68 5.96
CA THR A 205 -6.07 3.38 5.72
C THR A 205 -5.26 3.50 7.02
N VAL A 206 -5.38 4.63 7.71
CA VAL A 206 -4.64 4.93 8.96
C VAL A 206 -4.94 3.88 10.03
N CYS A 207 -6.21 3.57 10.28
CA CYS A 207 -6.57 2.62 11.33
C CYS A 207 -6.18 1.17 11.00
N GLY A 208 -6.17 0.78 9.72
CA GLY A 208 -5.65 -0.52 9.30
C GLY A 208 -4.13 -0.64 9.52
N ILE A 209 -3.39 0.43 9.25
CA ILE A 209 -1.95 0.53 9.53
C ILE A 209 -1.66 0.51 11.03
N SER A 210 -2.44 1.26 11.81
CA SER A 210 -2.32 1.33 13.27
C SER A 210 -2.53 -0.06 13.90
N ASN A 211 -3.59 -0.77 13.50
CA ASN A 211 -3.85 -2.15 13.94
C ASN A 211 -2.67 -3.10 13.63
N SER A 212 -2.12 -3.04 12.40
CA SER A 212 -0.96 -3.86 12.03
C SER A 212 0.26 -3.56 12.91
N SER A 213 0.45 -2.29 13.26
CA SER A 213 1.56 -1.85 14.11
C SER A 213 1.42 -2.35 15.54
N ILE A 214 0.20 -2.32 16.09
CA ILE A 214 -0.12 -2.88 17.41
C ILE A 214 0.15 -4.39 17.43
N TYR A 215 -0.39 -5.15 16.48
CA TYR A 215 -0.18 -6.60 16.46
C TYR A 215 1.29 -6.99 16.34
N ARG A 216 2.07 -6.25 15.54
CA ARG A 216 3.51 -6.47 15.44
C ARG A 216 4.23 -6.14 16.75
N ASN A 217 3.86 -5.05 17.41
CA ASN A 217 4.43 -4.66 18.70
C ASN A 217 4.10 -5.67 19.81
N ASP A 218 2.87 -6.18 19.89
CA ASP A 218 2.47 -7.23 20.84
C ASP A 218 3.25 -8.53 20.66
N LEU A 219 3.70 -8.82 19.44
CA LEU A 219 4.56 -9.96 19.11
C LEU A 219 6.07 -9.65 19.25
N ASN A 220 6.43 -8.48 19.80
CA ASN A 220 7.79 -7.97 19.91
C ASN A 220 8.55 -7.90 18.57
N ILE A 221 7.84 -7.63 17.47
CA ILE A 221 8.43 -7.45 16.15
C ILE A 221 8.72 -5.96 15.95
N SER A 222 10.00 -5.60 15.80
CA SER A 222 10.43 -4.22 15.61
C SER A 222 9.68 -3.55 14.46
N THR A 223 9.04 -2.44 14.77
CA THR A 223 8.26 -1.65 13.82
C THR A 223 8.62 -0.19 14.00
N TYR A 224 8.87 0.51 12.91
CA TYR A 224 9.21 1.93 12.88
C TYR A 224 8.11 2.66 12.12
N ARG A 225 7.55 3.70 12.74
CA ARG A 225 6.40 4.43 12.20
C ARG A 225 6.79 5.82 11.75
N TYR A 226 6.26 6.24 10.60
CA TYR A 226 6.24 7.64 10.24
C TYR A 226 4.92 8.05 9.59
N VAL A 227 4.60 9.35 9.67
CA VAL A 227 3.57 10.02 8.90
C VAL A 227 4.19 11.12 8.04
N TYR A 228 3.76 11.23 6.79
CA TYR A 228 4.15 12.34 5.92
C TYR A 228 3.06 13.43 5.95
N GLY A 229 3.43 14.63 6.38
CA GLY A 229 2.57 15.83 6.44
C GLY A 229 2.90 16.90 5.41
N GLY A 230 3.85 16.65 4.50
CA GLY A 230 4.35 17.66 3.58
C GLY A 230 3.29 18.23 2.63
N ASN A 231 3.07 19.55 2.70
CA ASN A 231 2.16 20.30 1.83
C ASN A 231 2.91 21.29 0.92
N PHE A 232 3.80 20.80 0.06
CA PHE A 232 4.60 21.62 -0.86
C PHE A 232 3.85 21.91 -2.16
N SER A 233 3.78 23.16 -2.60
CA SER A 233 2.87 23.60 -3.67
C SER A 233 3.18 23.00 -5.05
N ASN A 234 4.44 22.67 -5.34
CA ASN A 234 4.86 21.97 -6.56
C ASN A 234 4.42 20.49 -6.58
N ILE A 235 4.26 19.87 -5.40
CA ILE A 235 3.76 18.50 -5.25
C ILE A 235 2.23 18.49 -5.16
N ASN A 236 1.67 19.47 -4.44
CA ASN A 236 0.26 19.59 -4.09
C ASN A 236 -0.34 20.88 -4.69
N PRO A 237 -0.63 20.91 -6.01
CA PRO A 237 -1.06 22.11 -6.70
C PRO A 237 -2.49 22.57 -6.36
N LEU A 238 -3.30 21.71 -5.71
CA LEU A 238 -4.68 22.03 -5.33
C LEU A 238 -4.80 22.09 -3.80
N TRP A 239 -5.53 23.09 -3.31
CA TRP A 239 -5.63 23.42 -1.87
C TRP A 239 -6.15 22.27 -1.00
N TRP A 240 -6.94 21.36 -1.57
CA TRP A 240 -7.57 20.24 -0.88
C TRP A 240 -6.71 18.97 -0.84
N MET A 241 -5.58 18.93 -1.55
CA MET A 241 -4.76 17.72 -1.65
C MET A 241 -4.04 17.43 -0.33
N GLY A 242 -3.34 18.42 0.23
CA GLY A 242 -2.45 18.20 1.38
C GLY A 242 -1.44 17.07 1.10
N ALA A 243 -1.01 16.36 2.15
CA ALA A 243 -0.20 15.16 2.00
C ALA A 243 -1.06 13.98 1.50
N TYR A 244 -1.37 13.97 0.21
CA TYR A 244 -2.24 12.97 -0.43
C TYR A 244 -1.53 11.63 -0.65
N HIS A 245 -2.28 10.57 -1.00
CA HIS A 245 -1.73 9.24 -1.30
C HIS A 245 -0.51 9.28 -2.22
N ALA A 246 0.60 8.66 -1.81
CA ALA A 246 1.84 8.57 -2.61
C ALA A 246 2.58 9.90 -2.85
N SER A 247 2.15 11.01 -2.24
CA SER A 247 2.88 12.29 -2.31
C SER A 247 4.28 12.22 -1.68
N ASP A 248 4.48 11.28 -0.76
CA ASP A 248 5.76 11.02 -0.10
C ASP A 248 6.78 10.25 -0.97
N LEU A 249 6.36 9.63 -2.09
CA LEU A 249 7.26 8.94 -3.01
C LEU A 249 8.27 9.88 -3.66
N ALA A 250 7.82 11.06 -4.10
CA ALA A 250 8.72 12.03 -4.73
C ALA A 250 9.81 12.50 -3.74
N MET A 251 9.47 12.55 -2.46
CA MET A 251 10.40 12.87 -1.38
C MET A 251 11.36 11.71 -1.13
N MET A 252 10.86 10.47 -1.14
CA MET A 252 11.67 9.28 -0.89
C MET A 252 12.71 9.02 -1.99
N PHE A 253 12.36 9.27 -3.25
CA PHE A 253 13.25 9.07 -4.39
C PHE A 253 14.09 10.31 -4.73
N GLY A 254 13.93 11.41 -4.00
CA GLY A 254 14.62 12.67 -4.30
C GLY A 254 14.19 13.31 -5.63
N THR A 255 13.03 12.95 -6.16
CA THR A 255 12.52 13.40 -7.48
C THR A 255 11.50 14.55 -7.37
N TYR A 256 11.34 15.14 -6.20
CA TYR A 256 10.42 16.25 -5.93
C TYR A 256 10.65 17.46 -6.85
N GLY A 257 11.90 17.72 -7.26
CA GLY A 257 12.26 18.79 -8.20
C GLY A 257 11.89 18.55 -9.67
N ILE A 258 11.41 17.37 -10.06
CA ILE A 258 10.94 17.10 -11.44
C ILE A 258 9.60 17.80 -11.69
N ARG A 259 8.80 18.02 -10.63
CA ARG A 259 7.51 18.70 -10.75
C ARG A 259 7.74 20.20 -10.93
N ALA A 260 6.98 20.81 -11.86
CA ALA A 260 7.05 22.24 -12.09
C ALA A 260 6.64 23.02 -10.84
N GLY A 261 7.46 23.98 -10.43
CA GLY A 261 7.21 24.85 -9.28
C GLY A 261 8.50 25.19 -8.54
N GLU A 262 8.39 26.07 -7.54
CA GLU A 262 9.50 26.38 -6.65
C GLU A 262 9.70 25.25 -5.63
N VAL A 263 10.96 24.88 -5.42
CA VAL A 263 11.36 23.90 -4.40
C VAL A 263 11.87 24.65 -3.18
N SER A 264 11.17 24.50 -2.05
CA SER A 264 11.56 25.20 -0.82
C SER A 264 12.74 24.53 -0.11
N LYS A 265 13.46 25.28 0.74
CA LYS A 265 14.49 24.69 1.61
C LYS A 265 13.92 23.59 2.51
N LEU A 266 12.73 23.81 3.07
CA LEU A 266 12.03 22.83 3.90
C LEU A 266 11.72 21.54 3.14
N GLU A 267 11.29 21.66 1.89
CA GLU A 267 11.02 20.51 1.02
C GLU A 267 12.29 19.68 0.79
N SER A 268 13.38 20.32 0.35
CA SER A 268 14.66 19.63 0.15
C SER A 268 15.19 18.98 1.43
N ALA A 269 15.04 19.64 2.58
CA ALA A 269 15.43 19.11 3.88
C ALA A 269 14.54 17.93 4.32
N THR A 270 13.23 18.00 4.04
CA THR A 270 12.28 16.90 4.30
C THR A 270 12.67 15.67 3.49
N SER A 271 12.96 15.82 2.20
CA SER A 271 13.36 14.70 1.34
C SER A 271 14.69 14.09 1.79
N ALA A 272 15.68 14.92 2.15
CA ALA A 272 16.95 14.44 2.69
C ALA A 272 16.73 13.64 3.99
N ALA A 273 15.93 14.18 4.92
CA ALA A 273 15.62 13.49 6.17
C ALA A 273 14.93 12.14 5.92
N MET A 274 13.93 12.08 5.04
CA MET A 274 13.24 10.82 4.71
C MET A 274 14.20 9.77 4.13
N GLN A 275 15.08 10.18 3.20
CA GLN A 275 16.09 9.31 2.61
C GLN A 275 17.10 8.83 3.66
N ASP A 276 17.57 9.68 4.56
CA ASP A 276 18.49 9.31 5.63
C ASP A 276 17.87 8.26 6.58
N HIS A 277 16.58 8.41 6.91
CA HIS A 277 15.88 7.48 7.78
C HIS A 277 15.70 6.10 7.14
N VAL A 278 15.29 6.06 5.87
CA VAL A 278 15.15 4.80 5.13
C VAL A 278 16.51 4.17 4.88
N LEU A 279 17.54 4.94 4.55
CA LEU A 279 18.91 4.43 4.39
C LEU A 279 19.43 3.81 5.68
N ALA A 280 19.19 4.45 6.83
CA ALA A 280 19.56 3.92 8.13
C ALA A 280 18.90 2.56 8.38
N PHE A 281 17.60 2.42 8.10
CA PHE A 281 16.87 1.16 8.20
C PHE A 281 17.39 0.10 7.23
N VAL A 282 17.57 0.42 5.93
CA VAL A 282 18.00 -0.55 4.92
C VAL A 282 19.40 -1.11 5.24
N LYS A 283 20.32 -0.28 5.75
CA LYS A 283 21.65 -0.72 6.18
C LYS A 283 21.58 -1.70 7.36
N ASP A 284 20.84 -1.34 8.41
CA ASP A 284 20.64 -2.19 9.58
C ASP A 284 19.22 -1.99 10.12
N PRO A 285 18.25 -2.88 9.79
CA PRO A 285 16.86 -2.73 10.21
C PRO A 285 16.65 -2.78 11.72
N ILE A 286 17.63 -3.25 12.49
CA ILE A 286 17.55 -3.35 13.95
C ILE A 286 18.19 -2.15 14.62
N ASN A 287 19.42 -1.80 14.26
CA ASN A 287 20.20 -0.76 14.96
C ASN A 287 20.29 0.55 14.20
N GLY A 288 20.19 0.53 12.87
CA GLY A 288 20.35 1.68 12.00
C GLY A 288 19.41 2.85 12.35
N PRO A 289 18.10 2.63 12.52
CA PRO A 289 17.15 3.69 12.87
C PRO A 289 17.51 4.49 14.12
N ARG A 290 18.23 3.91 15.10
CA ARG A 290 18.68 4.63 16.30
C ARG A 290 19.66 5.76 15.99
N SER A 291 20.43 5.66 14.91
CA SER A 291 21.39 6.69 14.49
C SER A 291 20.70 7.98 14.01
N VAL A 292 19.43 7.90 13.63
CA VAL A 292 18.60 9.03 13.22
C VAL A 292 17.50 9.33 14.25
N ASN A 293 17.70 8.90 15.50
CA ASN A 293 16.74 9.05 16.61
C ASN A 293 15.36 8.43 16.34
N TRP A 294 15.25 7.43 15.46
CA TRP A 294 13.98 6.76 15.18
C TRP A 294 13.84 5.52 16.07
N THR A 295 12.95 5.60 17.05
CA THR A 295 12.74 4.51 18.01
C THR A 295 11.70 3.52 17.50
N THR A 296 11.73 2.31 18.06
CA THR A 296 10.73 1.28 17.78
C THR A 296 9.39 1.68 18.38
N TYR A 297 8.34 1.50 17.60
CA TYR A 297 6.95 1.69 18.00
C TYR A 297 6.59 0.80 19.20
N ASP A 298 5.98 1.42 20.22
CA ASP A 298 5.43 0.75 21.40
C ASP A 298 4.08 1.38 21.76
N HIS A 299 2.97 0.73 21.39
CA HIS A 299 1.63 1.32 21.53
C HIS A 299 1.24 1.60 22.99
N ARG A 300 1.91 0.92 23.93
CA ARG A 300 1.75 1.10 25.38
C ARG A 300 2.32 2.42 25.91
N GLN A 301 3.09 3.14 25.10
CA GLN A 301 3.70 4.43 25.44
C GLN A 301 3.13 5.55 24.53
N ASP A 302 2.10 6.25 25.00
CA ASP A 302 1.45 7.35 24.27
C ASP A 302 1.02 7.02 22.83
N GLY A 303 0.49 5.81 22.64
CA GLY A 303 0.08 5.29 21.32
C GLY A 303 1.25 4.91 20.40
N GLY A 304 2.48 5.01 20.89
CA GLY A 304 3.75 4.69 20.22
C GLY A 304 4.36 5.86 19.48
N GLN A 305 5.63 6.18 19.79
CA GLN A 305 6.35 7.26 19.13
C GLN A 305 6.47 7.03 17.62
N MET A 306 6.34 8.12 16.84
CA MET A 306 6.47 8.13 15.39
C MET A 306 7.24 9.36 14.91
N ILE A 307 7.76 9.27 13.69
CA ILE A 307 8.28 10.43 12.98
C ILE A 307 7.16 11.11 12.18
N LEU A 308 7.09 12.44 12.23
CA LEU A 308 6.30 13.26 11.32
C LEU A 308 7.24 14.07 10.41
N PHE A 309 7.13 13.84 9.10
CA PHE A 309 7.96 14.51 8.10
C PHE A 309 7.23 15.68 7.44
N GLY A 310 7.93 16.80 7.25
CA GLY A 310 7.49 17.92 6.41
C GLY A 310 6.33 18.76 6.97
N ALA A 311 6.11 18.74 8.28
CA ALA A 311 5.01 19.42 8.97
C ALA A 311 5.52 20.50 9.94
N ASP A 312 4.67 21.45 10.34
CA ASP A 312 5.01 22.55 11.27
C ASP A 312 6.30 23.32 10.95
N GLY A 313 6.63 23.47 9.67
CA GLY A 313 7.88 24.13 9.24
C GLY A 313 9.15 23.32 9.54
N LYS A 314 9.04 22.04 9.91
CA LYS A 314 10.16 21.14 10.22
C LYS A 314 10.24 20.00 9.22
N ALA A 315 11.47 19.67 8.83
CA ALA A 315 11.72 18.55 7.94
C ALA A 315 11.37 17.20 8.60
N VAL A 316 11.66 17.08 9.89
CA VAL A 316 11.48 15.88 10.71
C VAL A 316 11.17 16.30 12.14
N GLN A 317 10.18 15.66 12.76
CA GLN A 317 9.90 15.79 14.19
C GLN A 317 9.35 14.49 14.78
N GLN A 318 9.47 14.32 16.09
CA GLN A 318 8.85 13.22 16.82
C GLN A 318 7.43 13.61 17.22
N VAL A 319 6.50 12.68 17.09
CA VAL A 319 5.11 12.82 17.51
C VAL A 319 4.64 11.58 18.28
N ASN A 320 3.65 11.77 19.14
CA ASN A 320 3.03 10.66 19.87
C ASN A 320 1.97 10.00 18.98
N GLY A 321 1.89 8.67 19.02
CA GLY A 321 0.92 7.92 18.23
C GLY A 321 -0.52 8.31 18.57
N THR A 322 -0.83 8.65 19.84
CA THR A 322 -2.16 9.12 20.23
C THR A 322 -2.58 10.41 19.50
N SER A 323 -1.65 11.33 19.18
CA SER A 323 -2.01 12.56 18.46
C SER A 323 -2.28 12.34 16.97
N VAL A 324 -1.81 11.21 16.42
CA VAL A 324 -1.96 10.87 14.99
C VAL A 324 -3.08 9.87 14.77
N GLU A 325 -3.13 8.82 15.60
CA GLU A 325 -3.98 7.64 15.41
C GLU A 325 -4.98 7.44 16.55
N GLY A 326 -5.03 8.31 17.56
CA GLY A 326 -5.96 8.20 18.70
C GLY A 326 -7.42 8.03 18.27
N VAL A 327 -7.79 8.67 17.15
CA VAL A 327 -9.14 8.59 16.57
C VAL A 327 -9.56 7.15 16.23
N CYS A 328 -8.60 6.28 15.91
CA CYS A 328 -8.84 4.86 15.62
C CYS A 328 -9.29 4.07 16.86
N TYR A 329 -9.05 4.65 18.05
CA TYR A 329 -9.37 4.07 19.36
C TYR A 329 -10.44 4.89 20.11
N GLY A 330 -11.06 5.86 19.43
CA GLY A 330 -12.09 6.73 20.01
C GLY A 330 -11.54 7.93 20.80
N GLU A 331 -10.26 8.28 20.62
CA GLU A 331 -9.60 9.39 21.30
C GLU A 331 -9.31 10.55 20.34
N GLY A 332 -9.73 11.77 20.71
CA GLY A 332 -9.41 12.98 19.94
C GLY A 332 -10.04 13.04 18.54
N THR A 333 -9.44 13.86 17.68
CA THR A 333 -9.86 14.07 16.28
C THR A 333 -8.68 13.89 15.35
N TYR A 334 -8.93 13.38 14.14
CA TYR A 334 -7.89 13.22 13.14
C TYR A 334 -7.49 14.55 12.51
N ASP A 335 -6.18 14.84 12.46
CA ASP A 335 -5.63 15.97 11.73
C ASP A 335 -5.07 15.52 10.37
N SER A 336 -5.75 15.92 9.30
CA SER A 336 -5.32 15.63 7.92
C SER A 336 -4.32 16.65 7.37
N THR A 337 -4.01 17.70 8.12
CA THR A 337 -3.13 18.81 7.73
C THR A 337 -2.19 19.22 8.89
N PRO A 338 -1.38 18.29 9.39
CA PRO A 338 -0.49 18.52 10.53
C PRO A 338 0.71 19.42 10.20
#